data_AF-A0A538J3J9-F1
#
_entry.id   AF-A0A538J3J9-F1
#
_cell.length_a   1.000
_cell.length_b   1.000
_cell.length_c   1.000
_cell.angle_alpha   90.00
_cell.angle_beta   90.00
_cell.angle_gamma   90.00
#
_symmetry.space_group_name_H-M   'P 1'
#
loop_
_entity.id
_entity.type
_entity.pdbx_description
1 polymer ?
#
loop_
_entity_poly.entity_id
_entity_poly.type
_entity_poly.pdbx_seq_one_letter_code
_entity_poly.pdbx_strand_id
1 'polypeptide(L)'
;MAHRELTGVLLVGGASRRFGTPKALARLDGEPLAERAWRLLGEACDERLAVGKHADSLELPFPLLDDGTDVRAPIAGLVAGLRAAANDLVVAIAVDTPLLRREDLHALAAACADAAAPPSGPLPGAYRKTALPVLDRRLAAGQLALRDALADFDARVVELPPARLVNVNTAAELAELESPPIVPLAPEHHEAFRTVVADGLAEFGFTEVPDLDGDLLDPQSAYAAAWVAVERGEVVGSVALQELGDGEVLLKRMYLREAMRGRGLGRRLLTVALGWARGAGYERVLLDTSEEMTTARRLYESAGFRRVERTDERQGFCRVYYRLDL
;
A
#
# COMPACT_ATOMS: atom_id res chain seq x y z
N MET A 1 -4.89 30.23 -19.75
CA MET A 1 -4.65 29.94 -18.32
C MET A 1 -3.24 30.39 -18.01
N ALA A 2 -3.04 31.19 -16.97
CA ALA A 2 -1.71 31.71 -16.64
C ALA A 2 -0.74 30.52 -16.44
N HIS A 3 0.34 30.48 -17.23
CA HIS A 3 1.48 29.60 -16.93
C HIS A 3 1.96 30.00 -15.53
N ARG A 4 1.81 29.09 -14.57
CA ARG A 4 2.36 29.26 -13.23
C ARG A 4 3.78 28.74 -13.28
N GLU A 5 4.74 29.66 -13.28
CA GLU A 5 6.16 29.40 -13.07
C GLU A 5 6.35 28.53 -11.82
N LEU A 6 6.50 27.22 -12.03
CA LEU A 6 6.54 26.22 -10.96
C LEU A 6 7.74 25.29 -11.17
N THR A 7 8.55 25.14 -10.11
CA THR A 7 9.63 24.16 -10.08
C THR A 7 9.22 22.93 -9.27
N GLY A 8 9.37 21.74 -9.84
CA GLY A 8 9.26 20.48 -9.13
C GLY A 8 10.60 20.06 -8.53
N VAL A 9 10.63 19.70 -7.25
CA VAL A 9 11.82 19.13 -6.59
C VAL A 9 11.51 17.70 -6.16
N LEU A 10 12.19 16.74 -6.77
CA LEU A 10 12.17 15.34 -6.37
C LEU A 10 13.27 15.08 -5.35
N LEU A 11 12.90 14.71 -4.12
CA LEU A 11 13.83 14.31 -3.08
C LEU A 11 14.13 12.81 -3.21
N VAL A 12 15.33 12.50 -3.71
CA VAL A 12 15.86 11.15 -3.86
C VAL A 12 16.78 10.88 -2.69
N GLY A 13 16.23 10.31 -1.62
CA GLY A 13 16.99 10.08 -0.39
C GLY A 13 16.71 8.74 0.28
N GLY A 14 17.74 8.26 0.99
CA GLY A 14 17.63 7.19 1.99
C GLY A 14 18.36 5.91 1.60
N ALA A 15 19.20 5.42 2.52
CA ALA A 15 19.90 4.12 2.40
C ALA A 15 18.93 2.92 2.30
N SER A 16 17.61 3.14 2.38
CA SER A 16 16.55 2.16 2.09
C SER A 16 16.78 0.81 2.76
N ARG A 17 17.34 0.81 3.98
CA ARG A 17 17.77 -0.39 4.71
C ARG A 17 16.64 -1.40 4.89
N ARG A 18 15.39 -0.92 4.97
CA ARG A 18 14.16 -1.71 5.11
C ARG A 18 13.57 -2.23 3.79
N PHE A 19 14.06 -1.73 2.65
CA PHE A 19 13.59 -2.10 1.31
C PHE A 19 14.45 -3.20 0.65
N GLY A 20 15.65 -3.47 1.20
CA GLY A 20 16.60 -4.43 0.63
C GLY A 20 17.35 -3.92 -0.61
N THR A 21 16.75 -2.99 -1.35
CA THR A 21 17.32 -2.25 -2.49
C THR A 21 17.07 -0.74 -2.32
N PRO A 22 17.72 0.16 -3.06
CA PRO A 22 17.36 1.57 -3.04
C PRO A 22 15.89 1.78 -3.42
N LYS A 23 15.09 2.39 -2.54
CA LYS A 23 13.64 2.63 -2.72
C LYS A 23 13.34 3.33 -4.04
N ALA A 24 14.19 4.27 -4.45
CA ALA A 24 14.11 4.98 -5.72
C ALA A 24 14.01 4.05 -6.95
N LEU A 25 14.64 2.87 -6.89
CA LEU A 25 14.70 1.88 -7.96
C LEU A 25 13.65 0.77 -7.83
N ALA A 26 12.95 0.70 -6.69
CA ALA A 26 11.82 -0.22 -6.54
C ALA A 26 10.73 0.12 -7.56
N ARG A 27 9.96 -0.87 -8.00
CA ARG A 27 9.01 -0.72 -9.11
C ARG A 27 7.57 -0.80 -8.61
N LEU A 28 6.72 0.06 -9.17
CA LEU A 28 5.26 0.02 -9.04
C LEU A 28 4.67 -0.05 -10.45
N ASP A 29 3.92 -1.10 -10.73
CA ASP A 29 3.37 -1.41 -12.07
C ASP A 29 4.48 -1.49 -13.14
N GLY A 30 5.66 -1.99 -12.74
CA GLY A 30 6.83 -2.10 -13.61
C GLY A 30 7.61 -0.79 -13.84
N GLU A 31 7.16 0.37 -13.34
CA GLU A 31 7.87 1.66 -13.43
C GLU A 31 8.65 1.94 -12.13
N PRO A 32 9.93 2.34 -12.17
CA PRO A 32 10.67 2.71 -10.97
C PRO A 32 10.04 3.90 -10.24
N LEU A 33 10.02 3.88 -8.90
CA LEU A 33 9.39 4.93 -8.08
C LEU A 33 9.96 6.32 -8.38
N ALA A 34 11.27 6.43 -8.61
CA ALA A 34 11.92 7.68 -8.96
C ALA A 34 11.54 8.17 -10.37
N GLU A 35 11.42 7.27 -11.34
CA GLU A 35 10.98 7.61 -12.70
C GLU A 35 9.51 8.05 -12.72
N ARG A 36 8.65 7.36 -11.98
CA ARG A 36 7.25 7.73 -11.81
C ARG A 36 7.10 9.14 -11.23
N ALA A 37 7.83 9.43 -10.14
CA ALA A 37 7.81 10.75 -9.51
C ALA A 37 8.40 11.83 -10.43
N TRP A 38 9.47 11.51 -11.17
CA TRP A 38 10.07 12.42 -12.14
C TRP A 38 9.13 12.77 -13.29
N ARG A 39 8.42 11.77 -13.84
CA ARG A 39 7.40 11.96 -14.87
C ARG A 39 6.27 12.86 -14.36
N LEU A 40 5.77 12.60 -13.14
CA LEU A 40 4.74 13.43 -12.52
C LEU A 40 5.17 14.91 -12.43
N LEU A 41 6.41 15.18 -12.00
CA LEU A 41 6.91 16.55 -11.96
C LEU A 41 7.00 17.18 -13.36
N GLY A 42 7.44 16.42 -14.37
CA GLY A 42 7.50 16.90 -15.76
C GLY A 42 6.13 17.17 -16.38
N GLU A 43 5.09 16.51 -15.88
CA GLU A 43 3.70 16.77 -16.26
C GLU A 43 3.08 17.99 -15.56
N ALA A 44 3.58 18.33 -14.36
CA ALA A 44 2.98 19.33 -13.49
C ALA A 44 3.73 20.68 -13.43
N CYS A 45 5.02 20.69 -13.73
CA CYS A 45 5.93 21.83 -13.48
C CYS A 45 6.68 22.25 -14.75
N ASP A 46 7.05 23.52 -14.86
CA ASP A 46 7.85 24.05 -15.98
C ASP A 46 9.33 23.65 -15.84
N GLU A 47 9.82 23.53 -14.61
CA GLU A 47 11.14 23.04 -14.26
C GLU A 47 11.03 21.83 -13.33
N ARG A 48 11.98 20.90 -13.42
CA ARG A 48 12.12 19.82 -12.45
C ARG A 48 13.57 19.54 -12.11
N LEU A 49 13.83 19.37 -10.82
CA LEU A 49 15.13 19.08 -10.24
C LEU A 49 15.02 17.81 -9.41
N ALA A 50 16.01 16.93 -9.50
CA ALA A 50 16.15 15.81 -8.58
C ALA A 50 17.30 16.11 -7.64
N VAL A 51 17.07 15.97 -6.34
CA VAL A 51 18.06 16.28 -5.29
C VAL A 51 18.33 15.04 -4.48
N GLY A 52 19.61 14.73 -4.28
CA GLY A 52 20.06 13.58 -3.52
C GLY A 52 21.56 13.65 -3.25
N LYS A 53 22.19 12.49 -3.07
CA LYS A 53 23.63 12.39 -2.77
C LYS A 53 24.31 11.57 -3.84
N HIS A 54 25.37 12.09 -4.46
CA HIS A 54 26.16 11.32 -5.43
C HIS A 54 26.79 10.08 -4.80
N ALA A 55 27.11 10.14 -3.50
CA ALA A 55 27.64 9.00 -2.74
C ALA A 55 26.70 7.78 -2.70
N ASP A 56 25.41 7.97 -2.97
CA ASP A 56 24.45 6.85 -3.03
C ASP A 56 24.49 6.11 -4.39
N SER A 57 25.27 6.60 -5.38
CA SER A 57 25.56 5.96 -6.68
C SER A 57 24.34 5.34 -7.38
N LEU A 58 23.22 6.06 -7.41
CA LEU A 58 21.99 5.60 -8.03
C LEU A 58 22.03 5.80 -9.55
N GLU A 59 21.81 4.72 -10.30
CA GLU A 59 21.62 4.80 -11.76
C GLU A 59 20.18 5.29 -12.05
N LEU A 60 20.04 6.58 -12.31
CA LEU A 60 18.77 7.24 -12.63
C LEU A 60 18.81 7.80 -14.06
N PRO A 61 17.68 7.82 -14.80
CA PRO A 61 17.64 8.36 -16.16
C PRO A 61 17.61 9.90 -16.22
N PHE A 62 17.91 10.57 -15.11
CA PHE A 62 17.92 12.02 -14.98
C PHE A 62 19.06 12.46 -14.03
N PRO A 63 19.58 13.69 -14.21
CA PRO A 63 20.67 14.19 -13.39
C PRO A 63 20.24 14.40 -11.94
N LEU A 64 21.16 14.15 -11.02
CA LEU A 64 20.98 14.40 -9.59
C LEU A 64 21.79 15.63 -9.17
N LEU A 65 21.13 16.59 -8.51
CA LEU A 65 21.80 17.67 -7.81
C LEU A 65 22.25 17.16 -6.44
N ASP A 66 23.54 17.31 -6.14
CA ASP A 66 24.04 17.06 -4.78
C ASP A 66 23.55 18.16 -3.83
N ASP A 67 23.08 17.77 -2.64
CA ASP A 67 22.77 18.76 -1.60
C ASP A 67 24.03 19.41 -0.98
N GLY A 68 25.22 18.85 -1.23
CA GLY A 68 26.50 19.38 -0.78
C GLY A 68 26.77 19.15 0.71
N THR A 69 25.98 18.28 1.36
CA THR A 69 26.05 18.01 2.80
C THR A 69 26.11 16.51 3.08
N ASP A 70 26.62 16.13 4.25
CA ASP A 70 26.50 14.76 4.76
C ASP A 70 25.14 14.51 5.46
N VAL A 71 24.34 15.55 5.68
CA VAL A 71 23.07 15.48 6.42
C VAL A 71 22.05 14.62 5.65
N ARG A 72 21.59 13.53 6.26
CA ARG A 72 20.56 12.63 5.67
C ARG A 72 19.17 12.99 6.20
N ALA A 73 18.63 14.10 5.74
CA ALA A 73 17.28 14.55 6.09
C ALA A 73 16.60 15.30 4.92
N PRO A 74 15.27 15.23 4.76
CA PRO A 74 14.56 15.91 3.68
C PRO A 74 14.77 17.43 3.63
N ILE A 75 15.01 18.07 4.78
CA ILE A 75 15.28 19.51 4.85
C ILE A 75 16.53 19.93 4.05
N ALA A 76 17.58 19.10 4.02
CA ALA A 76 18.81 19.41 3.28
C ALA A 76 18.54 19.41 1.77
N GLY A 77 17.85 18.38 1.29
CA GLY A 77 17.45 18.29 -0.12
C GLY A 77 16.46 19.39 -0.53
N LEU A 78 15.51 19.75 0.34
CA LEU A 78 14.59 20.85 0.08
C LEU A 78 15.32 22.20 -0.02
N VAL A 79 16.26 22.49 0.88
CA VAL A 79 17.08 23.72 0.84
C VAL A 79 17.90 23.79 -0.45
N ALA A 80 18.57 22.70 -0.82
CA ALA A 80 19.33 22.65 -2.07
C ALA A 80 18.42 22.84 -3.30
N GLY A 81 17.25 22.20 -3.31
CA GLY A 81 16.25 22.36 -4.37
C GLY A 81 15.72 23.80 -4.48
N LEU A 82 15.35 24.44 -3.37
CA LEU A 82 14.90 25.83 -3.34
C LEU A 82 15.97 26.82 -3.81
N ARG A 83 17.25 26.57 -3.49
CA ARG A 83 18.37 27.40 -3.96
C ARG A 83 18.60 27.26 -5.47
N ALA A 84 18.48 26.05 -6.00
CA ALA A 84 18.73 25.76 -7.41
C ALA A 84 17.54 26.08 -8.31
N ALA A 85 16.32 26.08 -7.78
CA ALA A 85 15.09 26.36 -8.53
C ALA A 85 15.17 27.72 -9.25
N ALA A 86 14.75 27.78 -10.51
CA ALA A 86 14.60 29.04 -11.23
C ALA A 86 13.43 29.86 -10.67
N ASN A 87 12.33 29.19 -10.33
CA ASN A 87 11.07 29.83 -9.91
C ASN A 87 11.03 30.09 -8.39
N ASP A 88 10.22 31.05 -7.96
CA ASP A 88 9.99 31.34 -6.53
C ASP A 88 9.25 30.20 -5.83
N LEU A 89 8.27 29.60 -6.53
CA LEU A 89 7.41 28.55 -5.99
C LEU A 89 7.94 27.17 -6.39
N VAL A 90 8.14 26.31 -5.38
CA VAL A 90 8.57 24.93 -5.53
C VAL A 90 7.49 23.99 -5.00
N VAL A 91 7.24 22.89 -5.70
CA VAL A 91 6.57 21.70 -5.13
C VAL A 91 7.59 20.60 -4.92
N ALA A 92 7.76 20.16 -3.68
CA ALA A 92 8.68 19.11 -3.28
C ALA A 92 7.93 17.80 -3.01
N ILE A 93 8.40 16.72 -3.62
CA ILE A 93 7.87 15.36 -3.42
C ILE A 93 9.01 14.39 -3.11
N ALA A 94 8.69 13.28 -2.45
CA ALA A 94 9.61 12.17 -2.24
C ALA A 94 9.18 10.96 -3.09
N VAL A 95 10.10 10.03 -3.31
CA VAL A 95 9.84 8.79 -4.08
C VAL A 95 8.86 7.84 -3.40
N ASP A 96 8.53 8.07 -2.12
CA ASP A 96 7.73 7.16 -1.30
C ASP A 96 6.23 7.44 -1.32
N THR A 97 5.75 8.45 -2.04
CA THR A 97 4.32 8.73 -2.26
C THR A 97 3.93 8.51 -3.73
N PRO A 98 3.85 7.25 -4.21
CA PRO A 98 3.82 6.95 -5.64
C PRO A 98 2.43 7.09 -6.30
N LEU A 99 1.41 7.48 -5.53
CA LEU A 99 0.01 7.60 -5.99
C LEU A 99 -0.45 9.05 -6.22
N LEU A 100 0.46 10.02 -6.01
CA LEU A 100 0.21 11.44 -6.27
C LEU A 100 -0.14 11.70 -7.73
N ARG A 101 -0.93 12.75 -7.95
CA ARG A 101 -1.33 13.23 -9.27
C ARG A 101 -1.03 14.71 -9.45
N ARG A 102 -1.13 15.17 -10.70
CA ARG A 102 -0.87 16.56 -11.09
C ARG A 102 -1.74 17.54 -10.32
N GLU A 103 -3.02 17.22 -10.18
CA GLU A 103 -3.98 18.05 -9.46
C GLU A 103 -3.60 18.24 -7.97
N ASP A 104 -2.99 17.24 -7.34
CA ASP A 104 -2.54 17.33 -5.95
C ASP A 104 -1.40 18.36 -5.80
N LEU A 105 -0.43 18.34 -6.73
CA LEU A 105 0.69 19.29 -6.74
C LEU A 105 0.20 20.71 -7.02
N HIS A 106 -0.75 20.86 -7.95
CA HIS A 106 -1.34 22.16 -8.27
C HIS A 106 -2.20 22.71 -7.13
N ALA A 107 -2.88 21.86 -6.36
CA ALA A 107 -3.62 22.27 -5.15
C ALA A 107 -2.66 22.80 -4.07
N LEU A 108 -1.55 22.11 -3.82
CA LEU A 108 -0.50 22.58 -2.89
C LEU A 108 0.10 23.91 -3.36
N ALA A 109 0.51 24.00 -4.62
CA ALA A 109 1.04 25.23 -5.20
C ALA A 109 0.02 26.39 -5.14
N ALA A 110 -1.28 26.09 -5.29
CA ALA A 110 -2.33 27.09 -5.25
C ALA A 110 -2.54 27.72 -3.87
N ALA A 111 -2.44 26.90 -2.82
CA ALA A 111 -2.63 27.33 -1.44
C ALA A 111 -1.35 27.91 -0.80
N CYS A 112 -0.19 27.79 -1.45
CA CYS A 112 1.09 28.14 -0.87
C CYS A 112 1.20 29.65 -0.54
N ALA A 113 1.22 29.95 0.76
CA ALA A 113 1.80 31.17 1.31
C ALA A 113 3.33 31.02 1.33
N ASP A 114 3.98 30.88 2.48
CA ASP A 114 5.40 30.48 2.54
C ASP A 114 5.58 28.97 2.33
N ALA A 115 4.62 28.20 2.82
CA ALA A 115 4.53 26.77 2.59
C ALA A 115 3.06 26.32 2.46
N ALA A 116 2.84 25.18 1.82
CA ALA A 116 1.58 24.45 1.91
C ALA A 116 1.82 22.94 1.93
N ALA A 117 1.16 22.23 2.84
CA ALA A 117 1.38 20.80 3.05
C ALA A 117 0.12 20.11 3.57
N PRO A 118 -0.04 18.78 3.37
CA PRO A 118 -1.12 18.03 3.97
C PRO A 118 -0.94 17.87 5.49
N PRO A 119 -2.04 17.57 6.24
CA PRO A 119 -1.95 17.28 7.68
C PRO A 119 -0.98 16.12 8.00
N SER A 120 -0.84 15.18 7.07
CA SER A 120 0.01 13.99 7.21
C SER A 120 1.49 14.32 7.33
N GLY A 121 1.96 15.48 6.86
CA GLY A 121 3.36 15.89 7.00
C GLY A 121 3.83 16.88 5.94
N PRO A 122 5.11 17.28 6.00
CA PRO A 122 5.67 18.33 5.14
C PRO A 122 5.91 17.88 3.68
N LEU A 123 5.76 16.59 3.36
CA LEU A 123 5.93 16.06 2.02
C LEU A 123 4.74 15.15 1.67
N PRO A 124 4.18 15.26 0.46
CA PRO A 124 4.45 16.32 -0.54
C PRO A 124 4.12 17.72 0.01
N GLY A 125 4.78 18.76 -0.48
CA GLY A 125 4.53 20.13 -0.01
C GLY A 125 4.98 21.18 -1.02
N ALA A 126 4.32 22.34 -1.03
CA ALA A 126 4.75 23.52 -1.74
C ALA A 126 5.51 24.47 -0.80
N TYR A 127 6.55 25.12 -1.31
CA TYR A 127 7.43 26.00 -0.56
C TYR A 127 7.85 27.17 -1.44
N ARG A 128 7.85 28.39 -0.90
CA ARG A 128 8.46 29.55 -1.56
C ARG A 128 9.90 29.74 -1.15
N LYS A 129 10.67 30.47 -1.96
CA LYS A 129 12.04 30.89 -1.58
C LYS A 129 12.08 31.74 -0.31
N THR A 130 10.98 32.39 0.07
CA THR A 130 10.83 33.09 1.36
C THR A 130 11.01 32.17 2.58
N ALA A 131 10.82 30.85 2.44
CA ALA A 131 11.07 29.87 3.50
C ALA A 131 12.57 29.58 3.72
N LEU A 132 13.45 29.88 2.75
CA LEU A 132 14.88 29.54 2.80
C LEU A 132 15.60 30.03 4.07
N PRO A 133 15.48 31.30 4.51
CA PRO A 133 16.23 31.79 5.68
C PRO A 133 15.92 31.03 6.97
N VAL A 134 14.68 30.55 7.13
CA VAL A 134 14.26 29.76 8.28
C VAL A 134 14.79 28.32 8.14
N LEU A 135 14.62 27.70 6.97
CA LEU A 135 15.16 26.36 6.70
C LEU A 135 16.68 26.29 6.90
N ASP A 136 17.41 27.29 6.42
CA ASP A 136 18.86 27.41 6.57
C ASP A 136 19.27 27.53 8.04
N ARG A 137 18.58 28.36 8.81
CA ARG A 137 18.84 28.51 10.24
C ARG A 137 18.64 27.20 10.99
N ARG A 138 17.55 26.48 10.68
CA ARG A 138 17.26 25.18 11.29
C ARG A 138 18.30 24.12 10.91
N LEU A 139 18.67 24.07 9.63
CA LEU A 139 19.71 23.15 9.14
C LEU A 139 21.05 23.41 9.84
N ALA A 140 21.47 24.68 9.94
CA ALA A 140 22.69 25.08 10.65
C ALA A 140 22.64 24.76 12.16
N ALA A 141 21.45 24.83 12.78
CA ALA A 141 21.23 24.47 14.17
C ALA A 141 21.05 22.95 14.41
N GLY A 142 21.14 22.11 13.37
CA GLY A 142 20.91 20.66 13.48
C GLY A 142 19.43 20.28 13.73
N GLN A 143 18.49 21.19 13.50
CA GLN A 143 17.05 20.97 13.68
C GLN A 143 16.45 20.36 12.40
N LEU A 144 16.68 19.07 12.20
CA LEU A 144 16.46 18.39 10.91
C LEU A 144 15.00 18.04 10.57
N ALA A 145 14.08 18.16 11.54
CA ALA A 145 12.68 17.81 11.36
C ALA A 145 11.94 18.88 10.56
N LEU A 146 11.63 18.58 9.29
CA LEU A 146 10.91 19.50 8.41
C LEU A 146 9.46 19.75 8.88
N ARG A 147 8.85 18.78 9.57
CA ARG A 147 7.51 18.95 10.18
C ARG A 147 7.50 20.13 11.15
N ASP A 148 8.54 20.23 11.99
CA ASP A 148 8.63 21.28 13.01
C ASP A 148 8.90 22.65 12.37
N ALA A 149 9.57 22.67 11.21
CA ALA A 149 9.79 23.91 10.46
C ALA A 149 8.48 24.53 9.96
N LEU A 150 7.42 23.73 9.72
CA LEU A 150 6.13 24.25 9.28
C LEU A 150 5.51 25.26 10.26
N ALA A 151 5.84 25.17 11.56
CA ALA A 151 5.40 26.12 12.57
C ALA A 151 6.13 27.48 12.51
N ASP A 152 7.24 27.55 11.78
CA ASP A 152 8.08 28.75 11.65
C ASP A 152 7.77 29.54 10.35
N PHE A 153 6.75 29.13 9.57
CA PHE A 153 6.30 29.76 8.32
C PHE A 153 4.83 30.20 8.40
N ASP A 154 4.37 31.07 7.49
CA ASP A 154 2.94 31.05 7.09
C ASP A 154 2.70 29.79 6.23
N ALA A 155 2.47 28.66 6.91
CA ALA A 155 2.18 27.38 6.28
C ALA A 155 0.67 27.14 6.19
N ARG A 156 0.18 26.81 5.00
CA ARG A 156 -1.22 26.43 4.78
C ARG A 156 -1.40 24.91 4.79
N VAL A 157 -2.45 24.46 5.47
CA VAL A 157 -2.83 23.05 5.46
C VAL A 157 -3.73 22.81 4.25
N VAL A 158 -3.42 21.79 3.45
CA VAL A 158 -4.18 21.42 2.25
C VAL A 158 -4.68 19.99 2.39
N GLU A 159 -6.00 19.82 2.41
CA GLU A 159 -6.60 18.49 2.42
C GLU A 159 -6.44 17.84 1.04
N LEU A 160 -5.77 16.68 1.01
CA LEU A 160 -5.62 15.85 -0.17
C LEU A 160 -6.25 14.47 0.11
N PRO A 161 -6.75 13.74 -0.90
CA PRO A 161 -7.36 12.45 -0.67
C PRO A 161 -6.36 11.49 0.02
N PRO A 162 -6.71 10.83 1.15
CA PRO A 162 -5.78 9.97 1.87
C PRO A 162 -5.15 8.87 1.02
N ALA A 163 -5.91 8.33 0.05
CA ALA A 163 -5.41 7.35 -0.91
C ALA A 163 -4.29 7.87 -1.84
N ARG A 164 -4.13 9.20 -2.00
CA ARG A 164 -3.02 9.82 -2.74
C ARG A 164 -1.75 9.94 -1.92
N LEU A 165 -1.88 9.95 -0.59
CA LEU A 165 -0.81 10.20 0.36
C LEU A 165 -0.22 8.92 0.99
N VAL A 166 -0.53 7.75 0.42
CA VAL A 166 0.02 6.47 0.91
C VAL A 166 1.55 6.50 0.79
N ASN A 167 2.23 6.39 1.92
CA ASN A 167 3.68 6.37 1.99
C ASN A 167 4.18 4.92 2.01
N VAL A 168 5.09 4.60 1.11
CA VAL A 168 5.69 3.29 0.95
C VAL A 168 7.09 3.27 1.55
N ASN A 169 7.23 2.62 2.71
CA ASN A 169 8.46 2.50 3.48
C ASN A 169 9.12 1.14 3.42
N THR A 170 8.38 0.11 3.01
CA THR A 170 8.86 -1.27 2.88
C THR A 170 8.47 -1.87 1.54
N ALA A 171 9.22 -2.90 1.10
CA ALA A 171 8.87 -3.64 -0.11
C ALA A 171 7.51 -4.35 0.02
N ALA A 172 7.11 -4.71 1.25
CA ALA A 172 5.80 -5.30 1.52
C ALA A 172 4.67 -4.28 1.27
N GLU A 173 4.80 -3.05 1.78
CA GLU A 173 3.85 -1.96 1.50
C GLU A 173 3.77 -1.64 0.00
N LEU A 174 4.89 -1.73 -0.72
CA LEU A 174 4.89 -1.51 -2.18
C LEU A 174 4.10 -2.60 -2.90
N ALA A 175 4.34 -3.86 -2.55
CA ALA A 175 3.61 -4.99 -3.11
C ALA A 175 2.11 -4.92 -2.79
N GLU A 176 1.72 -4.35 -1.64
CA GLU A 176 0.31 -4.12 -1.30
C GLU A 176 -0.38 -3.12 -2.24
N LEU A 177 0.35 -2.12 -2.76
CA LEU A 177 -0.17 -1.18 -3.75
C LEU A 177 -0.37 -1.81 -5.14
N GLU A 178 0.51 -2.74 -5.52
CA GLU A 178 0.35 -3.52 -6.76
C GLU A 178 -0.70 -4.61 -6.64
N SER A 179 -1.06 -4.98 -5.41
CA SER A 179 -1.93 -6.12 -5.17
C SER A 179 -3.39 -5.78 -5.50
N PRO A 180 -4.13 -6.71 -6.13
CA PRO A 180 -5.54 -6.53 -6.45
C PRO A 180 -6.35 -6.02 -5.24
N PRO A 181 -7.26 -5.04 -5.41
CA PRO A 181 -8.14 -4.60 -4.34
C PRO A 181 -8.97 -5.76 -3.80
N ILE A 182 -9.16 -5.77 -2.48
CA ILE A 182 -10.06 -6.71 -1.80
C ILE A 182 -11.33 -5.94 -1.46
N VAL A 183 -12.46 -6.41 -1.99
CA VAL A 183 -13.77 -5.78 -1.82
C VAL A 183 -14.75 -6.78 -1.21
N PRO A 184 -15.79 -6.32 -0.47
CA PRO A 184 -16.86 -7.20 -0.03
C PRO A 184 -17.50 -7.94 -1.22
N LEU A 185 -17.85 -9.21 -1.00
CA LEU A 185 -18.59 -9.99 -1.99
C LEU A 185 -19.96 -9.31 -2.23
N ALA A 186 -20.31 -9.13 -3.50
CA ALA A 186 -21.52 -8.46 -3.95
C ALA A 186 -22.20 -9.32 -5.03
N PRO A 187 -23.50 -9.12 -5.36
CA PRO A 187 -24.20 -9.96 -6.33
C PRO A 187 -23.47 -10.12 -7.67
N GLU A 188 -22.86 -9.04 -8.19
CA GLU A 188 -22.09 -9.06 -9.43
C GLU A 188 -20.85 -9.97 -9.40
N HIS A 189 -20.33 -10.29 -8.21
CA HIS A 189 -19.16 -11.15 -8.03
C HIS A 189 -19.51 -12.64 -7.90
N HIS A 190 -20.78 -13.00 -7.71
CA HIS A 190 -21.17 -14.36 -7.28
C HIS A 190 -20.72 -15.45 -8.25
N GLU A 191 -20.94 -15.28 -9.55
CA GLU A 191 -20.54 -16.27 -10.55
C GLU A 191 -19.02 -16.47 -10.54
N ALA A 192 -18.25 -15.38 -10.59
CA ALA A 192 -16.80 -15.42 -10.59
C ALA A 192 -16.22 -15.97 -9.28
N PHE A 193 -16.85 -15.67 -8.13
CA PHE A 193 -16.52 -16.27 -6.83
C PHE A 193 -16.69 -17.78 -6.86
N ARG A 194 -17.82 -18.28 -7.37
CA ARG A 194 -18.07 -19.72 -7.52
C ARG A 194 -17.03 -20.37 -8.43
N THR A 195 -16.69 -19.74 -9.55
CA THR A 195 -15.64 -20.25 -10.45
C THR A 195 -14.29 -20.36 -9.74
N VAL A 196 -13.86 -19.33 -9.00
CA VAL A 196 -12.58 -19.39 -8.27
C VAL A 196 -12.56 -20.50 -7.22
N VAL A 197 -13.68 -20.71 -6.51
CA VAL A 197 -13.80 -21.81 -5.55
C VAL A 197 -13.78 -23.16 -6.25
N ALA A 198 -14.53 -23.33 -7.34
CA ALA A 198 -14.60 -24.56 -8.11
C ALA A 198 -13.24 -24.93 -8.73
N ASP A 199 -12.55 -23.96 -9.34
CA ASP A 199 -11.19 -24.11 -9.86
C ASP A 199 -10.23 -24.54 -8.74
N GLY A 200 -10.34 -23.90 -7.57
CA GLY A 200 -9.52 -24.19 -6.40
C GLY A 200 -9.78 -25.59 -5.82
N LEU A 201 -11.03 -26.07 -5.84
CA LEU A 201 -11.39 -27.43 -5.44
C LEU A 201 -10.85 -28.46 -6.45
N ALA A 202 -11.04 -28.21 -7.75
CA ALA A 202 -10.62 -29.10 -8.83
C ALA A 202 -9.12 -29.35 -8.85
N GLU A 203 -8.30 -28.36 -8.48
CA GLU A 203 -6.84 -28.51 -8.40
C GLU A 203 -6.40 -29.60 -7.40
N PHE A 204 -7.17 -29.82 -6.34
CA PHE A 204 -6.92 -30.89 -5.35
C PHE A 204 -7.76 -32.14 -5.63
N GLY A 205 -8.31 -32.27 -6.84
CA GLY A 205 -9.09 -33.44 -7.27
C GLY A 205 -10.52 -33.46 -6.74
N PHE A 206 -11.03 -32.33 -6.23
CA PHE A 206 -12.40 -32.24 -5.73
C PHE A 206 -13.35 -31.71 -6.80
N THR A 207 -14.61 -32.09 -6.69
CA THR A 207 -15.71 -31.48 -7.44
C THR A 207 -16.69 -30.87 -6.46
N GLU A 208 -17.40 -29.82 -6.87
CA GLU A 208 -18.46 -29.20 -6.06
C GLU A 208 -19.52 -30.27 -5.77
N VAL A 209 -19.80 -30.50 -4.49
CA VAL A 209 -20.83 -31.43 -4.03
C VAL A 209 -21.99 -30.60 -3.50
N PRO A 210 -23.17 -30.62 -4.15
CA PRO A 210 -24.30 -29.75 -3.82
C PRO A 210 -24.68 -29.72 -2.33
N ASP A 211 -24.66 -30.88 -1.66
CA ASP A 211 -25.03 -30.99 -0.24
C ASP A 211 -23.96 -30.42 0.70
N LEU A 212 -22.71 -30.34 0.27
CA LEU A 212 -21.56 -29.90 1.06
C LEU A 212 -21.14 -28.46 0.74
N ASP A 213 -21.50 -27.98 -0.44
CA ASP A 213 -21.14 -26.70 -1.03
C ASP A 213 -22.37 -25.81 -1.33
N GLY A 214 -23.52 -26.10 -0.70
CA GLY A 214 -24.75 -25.29 -0.85
C GLY A 214 -24.58 -23.82 -0.47
N ASP A 215 -23.54 -23.48 0.31
CA ASP A 215 -23.14 -22.10 0.61
C ASP A 215 -22.72 -21.31 -0.64
N LEU A 216 -22.35 -21.98 -1.74
CA LEU A 216 -22.03 -21.34 -3.02
C LEU A 216 -23.26 -20.97 -3.85
N LEU A 217 -24.42 -21.56 -3.58
CA LEU A 217 -25.67 -21.27 -4.31
C LEU A 217 -26.27 -19.91 -3.90
N ASP A 218 -26.19 -19.60 -2.60
CA ASP A 218 -26.58 -18.29 -2.06
C ASP A 218 -25.55 -17.79 -1.04
N PRO A 219 -24.41 -17.24 -1.52
CA PRO A 219 -23.35 -16.74 -0.64
C PRO A 219 -23.79 -15.64 0.33
N GLN A 220 -24.82 -14.86 -0.03
CA GLN A 220 -25.29 -13.74 0.80
C GLN A 220 -25.98 -14.23 2.06
N SER A 221 -26.76 -15.31 1.95
CA SER A 221 -27.42 -15.91 3.11
C SER A 221 -26.50 -16.86 3.88
N ALA A 222 -25.50 -17.44 3.22
CA ALA A 222 -24.66 -18.48 3.81
C ALA A 222 -23.49 -17.96 4.65
N TYR A 223 -23.03 -16.73 4.40
CA TYR A 223 -21.85 -16.17 5.06
C TYR A 223 -22.20 -14.95 5.90
N ALA A 224 -21.61 -14.87 7.09
CA ALA A 224 -21.66 -13.67 7.91
C ALA A 224 -20.91 -12.51 7.23
N ALA A 225 -19.81 -12.83 6.53
CA ALA A 225 -19.13 -11.92 5.63
C ALA A 225 -18.27 -12.68 4.60
N ALA A 226 -18.08 -12.10 3.42
CA ALA A 226 -17.18 -12.63 2.39
C ALA A 226 -16.52 -11.50 1.60
N TRP A 227 -15.33 -11.77 1.06
CA TRP A 227 -14.56 -10.84 0.25
C TRP A 227 -13.96 -11.52 -0.97
N VAL A 228 -13.77 -10.72 -2.02
CA VAL A 228 -13.09 -11.11 -3.24
C VAL A 228 -11.95 -10.16 -3.54
N ALA A 229 -10.86 -10.69 -4.08
CA ALA A 229 -9.79 -9.91 -4.68
C ALA A 229 -10.09 -9.75 -6.18
N VAL A 230 -10.08 -8.50 -6.67
CA VAL A 230 -10.48 -8.19 -8.05
C VAL A 230 -9.33 -7.59 -8.84
N GLU A 231 -8.90 -8.22 -9.92
CA GLU A 231 -7.87 -7.71 -10.82
C GLU A 231 -8.47 -7.50 -12.21
N ARG A 232 -8.40 -6.27 -12.74
CA ARG A 232 -8.94 -5.91 -14.07
C ARG A 232 -10.40 -6.34 -14.30
N GLY A 233 -11.22 -6.28 -13.25
CA GLY A 233 -12.64 -6.66 -13.27
C GLY A 233 -12.90 -8.14 -13.02
N GLU A 234 -11.87 -8.97 -12.93
CA GLU A 234 -11.99 -10.41 -12.70
C GLU A 234 -11.75 -10.76 -11.23
N VAL A 235 -12.54 -11.68 -10.68
CA VAL A 235 -12.26 -12.26 -9.36
C VAL A 235 -11.07 -13.20 -9.47
N VAL A 236 -10.02 -12.90 -8.73
CA VAL A 236 -8.75 -13.65 -8.71
C VAL A 236 -8.46 -14.33 -7.37
N GLY A 237 -9.30 -14.08 -6.37
CA GLY A 237 -9.21 -14.69 -5.05
C GLY A 237 -10.43 -14.44 -4.19
N SER A 238 -10.61 -15.26 -3.16
CA SER A 238 -11.77 -15.20 -2.27
C SER A 238 -11.44 -15.59 -0.84
N VAL A 239 -12.28 -15.17 0.11
CA VAL A 239 -12.35 -15.68 1.47
C VAL A 239 -13.76 -15.42 2.03
N ALA A 240 -14.28 -16.35 2.83
CA ALA A 240 -15.59 -16.22 3.47
C ALA A 240 -15.52 -16.61 4.95
N LEU A 241 -16.42 -16.03 5.74
CA LEU A 241 -16.66 -16.33 7.15
C LEU A 241 -18.10 -16.77 7.32
N GLN A 242 -18.29 -17.97 7.85
CA GLN A 242 -19.59 -18.53 8.18
C GLN A 242 -19.77 -18.52 9.69
N GLU A 243 -20.88 -17.98 10.20
CA GLU A 243 -21.17 -17.99 11.63
C GLU A 243 -21.51 -19.40 12.12
N LEU A 244 -20.93 -19.78 13.28
CA LEU A 244 -21.21 -21.05 13.94
C LEU A 244 -22.05 -20.90 15.22
N GLY A 245 -22.20 -19.67 15.72
CA GLY A 245 -22.75 -19.38 17.05
C GLY A 245 -21.67 -19.31 18.13
N ASP A 246 -22.06 -19.00 19.36
CA ASP A 246 -21.19 -18.95 20.55
C ASP A 246 -19.89 -18.12 20.38
N GLY A 247 -19.99 -17.01 19.64
CA GLY A 247 -18.86 -16.12 19.36
C GLY A 247 -17.82 -16.72 18.41
N GLU A 248 -18.17 -17.76 17.65
CA GLU A 248 -17.27 -18.44 16.71
C GLU A 248 -17.69 -18.23 15.23
N VAL A 249 -16.68 -18.07 14.37
CA VAL A 249 -16.84 -18.09 12.91
C VAL A 249 -15.90 -19.11 12.26
N LEU A 250 -16.34 -19.72 11.17
CA LEU A 250 -15.57 -20.64 10.34
C LEU A 250 -15.07 -19.91 9.09
N LEU A 251 -13.75 -19.84 8.92
CA LEU A 251 -13.11 -19.36 7.70
C LEU A 251 -13.16 -20.45 6.63
N LYS A 252 -13.77 -20.11 5.49
CA LYS A 252 -13.98 -20.99 4.35
C LYS A 252 -13.65 -20.29 3.04
N ARG A 253 -13.65 -21.07 1.95
CA ARG A 253 -13.58 -20.59 0.56
C ARG A 253 -12.37 -19.68 0.31
N MET A 254 -11.26 -19.96 0.99
CA MET A 254 -10.03 -19.22 0.84
C MET A 254 -9.21 -19.80 -0.32
N TYR A 255 -9.40 -19.24 -1.51
CA TYR A 255 -8.75 -19.69 -2.74
C TYR A 255 -8.17 -18.50 -3.52
N LEU A 256 -7.12 -18.76 -4.28
CA LEU A 256 -6.48 -17.82 -5.19
C LEU A 256 -6.24 -18.51 -6.52
N ARG A 257 -6.47 -17.79 -7.63
CA ARG A 257 -5.97 -18.20 -8.94
C ARG A 257 -4.46 -18.38 -8.89
N GLU A 258 -3.95 -19.38 -9.62
CA GLU A 258 -2.53 -19.77 -9.58
C GLU A 258 -1.59 -18.59 -9.84
N ALA A 259 -1.90 -17.77 -10.86
CA ALA A 259 -1.12 -16.60 -11.24
C ALA A 259 -0.93 -15.57 -10.10
N MET A 260 -1.82 -15.55 -9.10
CA MET A 260 -1.80 -14.61 -7.97
C MET A 260 -1.07 -15.12 -6.74
N ARG A 261 -0.66 -16.40 -6.72
CA ARG A 261 0.01 -17.00 -5.57
C ARG A 261 1.44 -16.49 -5.40
N GLY A 262 1.96 -16.58 -4.19
CA GLY A 262 3.31 -16.09 -3.86
C GLY A 262 3.44 -14.56 -3.79
N ARG A 263 2.37 -13.80 -4.08
CA ARG A 263 2.36 -12.33 -4.06
C ARG A 263 1.84 -11.72 -2.75
N GLY A 264 1.63 -12.53 -1.72
CA GLY A 264 1.10 -12.07 -0.43
C GLY A 264 -0.42 -11.83 -0.37
N LEU A 265 -1.14 -11.97 -1.48
CA LEU A 265 -2.60 -11.72 -1.56
C LEU A 265 -3.42 -12.58 -0.59
N GLY A 266 -3.03 -13.84 -0.38
CA GLY A 266 -3.70 -14.72 0.59
C GLY A 266 -3.60 -14.19 2.01
N ARG A 267 -2.43 -13.66 2.41
CA ARG A 267 -2.27 -13.03 3.72
C ARG A 267 -3.13 -11.78 3.87
N ARG A 268 -3.28 -10.98 2.80
CA ARG A 268 -4.18 -9.81 2.80
C ARG A 268 -5.65 -10.21 2.97
N LEU A 269 -6.13 -11.22 2.23
CA LEU A 269 -7.50 -11.75 2.40
C LEU A 269 -7.74 -12.24 3.82
N LEU A 270 -6.79 -12.99 4.39
CA LEU A 270 -6.86 -13.45 5.77
C LEU A 270 -6.92 -12.28 6.76
N THR A 271 -6.06 -11.27 6.61
CA THR A 271 -6.06 -10.07 7.46
C THR A 271 -7.39 -9.34 7.42
N VAL A 272 -7.99 -9.17 6.23
CA VAL A 272 -9.31 -8.53 6.07
C VAL A 272 -10.39 -9.32 6.83
N ALA A 273 -10.45 -10.64 6.63
CA ALA A 273 -11.41 -11.50 7.32
C ALA A 273 -11.26 -11.45 8.84
N LEU A 274 -10.02 -11.58 9.35
CA LEU A 274 -9.76 -11.53 10.80
C LEU A 274 -10.05 -10.15 11.40
N GLY A 275 -9.74 -9.07 10.67
CA GLY A 275 -10.04 -7.71 11.10
C GLY A 275 -11.55 -7.48 11.25
N TRP A 276 -12.33 -7.97 10.29
CA TRP A 276 -13.78 -7.94 10.38
C TRP A 276 -14.31 -8.78 11.54
N ALA A 277 -13.81 -10.01 11.73
CA ALA A 277 -14.26 -10.88 12.81
C ALA A 277 -14.04 -10.25 14.20
N ARG A 278 -12.89 -9.61 14.42
CA ARG A 278 -12.62 -8.82 15.64
C ARG A 278 -13.58 -7.65 15.79
N GLY A 279 -13.78 -6.88 14.72
CA GLY A 279 -14.67 -5.73 14.73
C GLY A 279 -16.13 -6.08 14.99
N ALA A 280 -16.56 -7.28 14.58
CA ALA A 280 -17.89 -7.83 14.83
C ALA A 280 -18.04 -8.47 16.22
N GLY A 281 -16.95 -8.55 17.01
CA GLY A 281 -16.98 -9.07 18.38
C GLY A 281 -16.93 -10.59 18.49
N TYR A 282 -16.53 -11.31 17.44
CA TYR A 282 -16.27 -12.75 17.55
C TYR A 282 -15.02 -12.98 18.40
N GLU A 283 -15.04 -14.06 19.18
CA GLU A 283 -13.95 -14.42 20.09
C GLU A 283 -12.97 -15.40 19.44
N ARG A 284 -13.46 -16.20 18.47
CA ARG A 284 -12.69 -17.30 17.88
C ARG A 284 -12.95 -17.47 16.39
N VAL A 285 -11.89 -17.80 15.66
CA VAL A 285 -11.95 -18.20 14.24
C VAL A 285 -11.47 -19.63 14.11
N LEU A 286 -12.32 -20.47 13.52
CA LEU A 286 -12.01 -21.84 13.15
C LEU A 286 -11.73 -21.92 11.65
N LEU A 287 -10.96 -22.92 11.23
CA LEU A 287 -10.87 -23.33 9.83
C LEU A 287 -10.54 -24.80 9.72
N ASP A 288 -10.87 -25.36 8.56
CA ASP A 288 -10.54 -26.72 8.21
C ASP A 288 -9.89 -26.79 6.82
N THR A 289 -8.77 -27.49 6.72
CA THR A 289 -7.99 -27.63 5.48
C THR A 289 -7.53 -29.07 5.30
N SER A 290 -6.97 -29.45 4.15
CA SER A 290 -6.38 -30.79 3.96
C SER A 290 -4.91 -30.80 4.39
N GLU A 291 -4.37 -31.99 4.71
CA GLU A 291 -2.94 -32.13 5.02
C GLU A 291 -2.03 -31.73 3.84
N GLU A 292 -2.51 -31.89 2.61
CA GLU A 292 -1.79 -31.64 1.36
C GLU A 292 -1.65 -30.13 1.05
N MET A 293 -2.52 -29.29 1.60
CA MET A 293 -2.49 -27.82 1.41
C MET A 293 -1.42 -27.13 2.27
N THR A 294 -0.16 -27.55 2.12
CA THR A 294 0.98 -27.12 2.95
C THR A 294 1.20 -25.60 2.96
N THR A 295 1.02 -24.92 1.83
CA THR A 295 1.14 -23.45 1.73
C THR A 295 0.07 -22.73 2.56
N ALA A 296 -1.18 -23.19 2.50
CA ALA A 296 -2.27 -22.61 3.29
C ALA A 296 -2.03 -22.83 4.79
N ARG A 297 -1.58 -24.03 5.18
CA ARG A 297 -1.24 -24.35 6.57
C ARG A 297 -0.16 -23.42 7.13
N ARG A 298 0.94 -23.22 6.40
CA ARG A 298 2.01 -22.27 6.80
C ARG A 298 1.48 -20.85 6.94
N LEU A 299 0.59 -20.43 6.05
CA LEU A 299 -0.06 -19.11 6.14
C LEU A 299 -0.86 -18.99 7.44
N TYR A 300 -1.74 -19.96 7.74
CA TYR A 300 -2.55 -19.93 8.96
C TYR A 300 -1.69 -19.98 10.23
N GLU A 301 -0.70 -20.87 10.28
CA GLU A 301 0.25 -20.98 11.40
C GLU A 301 1.01 -19.67 11.62
N SER A 302 1.47 -19.02 10.54
CA SER A 302 2.13 -17.71 10.63
C SER A 302 1.21 -16.58 11.11
N ALA A 303 -0.10 -16.75 10.95
CA ALA A 303 -1.12 -15.83 11.45
C ALA A 303 -1.56 -16.16 12.89
N GLY A 304 -0.96 -17.15 13.53
CA GLY A 304 -1.21 -17.52 14.93
C GLY A 304 -2.24 -18.63 15.13
N PHE A 305 -2.80 -19.20 14.05
CA PHE A 305 -3.68 -20.35 14.17
C PHE A 305 -2.92 -21.56 14.72
N ARG A 306 -3.58 -22.31 15.60
CA ARG A 306 -3.06 -23.53 16.21
C ARG A 306 -3.90 -24.72 15.78
N ARG A 307 -3.25 -25.82 15.43
CA ARG A 307 -3.93 -27.08 15.13
C ARG A 307 -4.65 -27.57 16.39
N VAL A 308 -5.90 -28.00 16.24
CA VAL A 308 -6.72 -28.57 17.32
C VAL A 308 -7.07 -30.03 16.99
N GLU A 309 -7.34 -30.82 18.03
CA GLU A 309 -7.76 -32.21 17.87
C GLU A 309 -9.21 -32.27 17.39
N ARG A 310 -9.33 -32.36 16.07
CA ARG A 310 -10.53 -32.79 15.36
C ARG A 310 -10.00 -33.32 14.04
N THR A 311 -10.37 -34.53 13.68
CA THR A 311 -10.10 -35.09 12.37
C THR A 311 -11.43 -35.60 11.86
N ASP A 312 -11.82 -35.15 10.68
CA ASP A 312 -13.01 -35.63 10.00
C ASP A 312 -12.59 -36.04 8.59
N GLU A 313 -13.16 -37.12 8.09
CA GLU A 313 -12.93 -37.62 6.74
C GLU A 313 -14.03 -37.06 5.85
N ARG A 314 -13.70 -36.04 5.05
CA ARG A 314 -14.62 -35.46 4.06
C ARG A 314 -14.04 -35.72 2.68
N GLN A 315 -14.84 -36.31 1.79
CA GLN A 315 -14.45 -36.62 0.40
C GLN A 315 -13.14 -37.45 0.29
N GLY A 316 -12.85 -38.32 1.27
CA GLY A 316 -11.66 -39.19 1.25
C GLY A 316 -10.35 -38.55 1.73
N PHE A 317 -10.40 -37.32 2.27
CA PHE A 317 -9.22 -36.65 2.84
C PHE A 317 -9.37 -36.40 4.34
N CYS A 318 -8.26 -36.61 5.05
CA CYS A 318 -8.08 -36.18 6.42
C CYS A 318 -8.11 -34.65 6.50
N ARG A 319 -9.17 -34.07 7.07
CA ARG A 319 -9.21 -32.65 7.35
C ARG A 319 -8.51 -32.36 8.66
N VAL A 320 -7.64 -31.35 8.63
CA VAL A 320 -6.99 -30.79 9.81
C VAL A 320 -7.65 -29.48 10.18
N TYR A 321 -7.89 -29.32 11.47
CA TYR A 321 -8.62 -28.20 12.01
C TYR A 321 -7.67 -27.27 12.74
N TYR A 322 -7.89 -25.98 12.56
CA TYR A 322 -7.12 -24.93 13.18
C TYR A 322 -8.06 -23.95 13.90
N ARG A 323 -7.56 -23.38 15.00
CA ARG A 323 -8.23 -22.36 15.80
C ARG A 323 -7.32 -21.16 16.00
N LEU A 324 -7.90 -19.97 15.93
CA LEU A 324 -7.31 -18.72 16.39
C LEU A 324 -8.24 -18.08 17.42
N ASP A 325 -7.71 -17.76 18.58
CA ASP A 325 -8.39 -16.92 19.59
C ASP A 325 -8.07 -15.45 19.23
N LEU A 326 -9.09 -14.60 19.09
CA LEU A 326 -9.00 -13.29 18.40
C LEU A 326 -8.44 -12.14 19.24
#